data_AF-A0A386AXB8-F1
#
_entry.id   AF-A0A386AXB8-F1
#
_cell.length_a   1.000
_cell.length_b   1.000
_cell.length_c   1.000
_cell.angle_alpha   90.00
_cell.angle_beta   90.00
_cell.angle_gamma   90.00
#
_symmetry.space_group_name_H-M   'P 1'
#
loop_
_entity.id
_entity.type
_entity.pdbx_description
1 polymer ?
#
loop_
_entity_poly.entity_id
_entity_poly.type
_entity_poly.pdbx_seq_one_letter_code
_entity_poly.pdbx_strand_id
1 'polypeptide(L)'
;MSKLKNQSINLKASFFVETRFLSYVKQGSPGAKKKSSFSLVFQALETGFLSKIKDNNLAIEQTILGDFFINQILEQRILQYHPPDTYYDRLEFRIASETKQIQQTIQYEFPILRGQGVLNENKILGNYSCRFRSDSQKGLLNLRIKNMVSNPKRDYFINFLLLNSLKFSTENAGFADDEKIIYFQLVGLTLNNTFENMYDDFDEIIEKISI
;
A
#
# COMPACT_ATOMS: atom_id res chain seq x y z
N MET A 1 13.83 -23.98 3.25
CA MET A 1 12.85 -22.87 3.26
C MET A 1 13.07 -22.08 4.53
N SER A 2 13.35 -20.77 4.43
CA SER A 2 13.36 -19.88 5.58
C SER A 2 11.98 -19.94 6.24
N LYS A 3 11.90 -20.32 7.53
CA LYS A 3 10.64 -20.24 8.27
C LYS A 3 10.25 -18.76 8.30
N LEU A 4 9.20 -18.41 7.55
CA LEU A 4 8.56 -17.09 7.64
C LEU A 4 8.27 -16.83 9.12
N LYS A 5 9.00 -15.90 9.73
CA LYS A 5 8.75 -15.50 11.10
C LYS A 5 7.50 -14.63 11.08
N ASN A 6 6.38 -15.14 11.59
CA ASN A 6 5.23 -14.28 11.88
C ASN A 6 5.66 -13.27 12.94
N GLN A 7 5.70 -11.99 12.57
CA GLN A 7 5.96 -10.90 13.49
C GLN A 7 4.64 -10.24 13.85
N SER A 8 4.48 -9.92 15.13
CA SER A 8 3.41 -9.05 15.59
C SER A 8 3.78 -7.59 15.32
N ILE A 9 2.81 -6.85 14.81
CA ILE A 9 2.89 -5.42 14.52
C ILE A 9 2.12 -4.72 15.62
N ASN A 10 2.80 -3.92 16.42
CA ASN A 10 2.16 -3.13 17.46
C ASN A 10 1.74 -1.79 16.86
N LEU A 11 0.46 -1.65 16.56
CA LEU A 11 -0.17 -0.41 16.17
C LEU A 11 -0.66 0.32 17.43
N LYS A 12 -0.20 1.54 17.67
CA LYS A 12 -0.86 2.46 18.59
C LYS A 12 -1.82 3.35 17.82
N ALA A 13 -2.74 3.97 18.55
CA ALA A 13 -3.62 4.99 18.01
C ALA A 13 -2.81 6.03 17.20
N SER A 14 -3.28 6.33 15.98
CA SER A 14 -2.77 7.37 15.07
C SER A 14 -1.39 7.13 14.42
N PHE A 15 -1.02 5.88 14.12
CA PHE A 15 0.21 5.62 13.37
C PHE A 15 0.05 5.69 11.86
N PHE A 16 1.18 6.03 11.22
CA PHE A 16 1.33 5.92 9.78
C PHE A 16 1.90 4.55 9.41
N VAL A 17 1.30 3.90 8.42
CA VAL A 17 1.74 2.64 7.84
C VAL A 17 2.13 2.91 6.39
N GLU A 18 3.44 2.95 6.12
CA GLU A 18 3.94 2.93 4.74
C GLU A 18 4.00 1.48 4.26
N THR A 19 3.19 1.15 3.27
CA THR A 19 3.20 -0.14 2.59
C THR A 19 3.96 0.00 1.28
N ARG A 20 5.11 -0.68 1.19
CA ARG A 20 5.97 -0.69 0.00
C ARG A 20 5.82 -2.02 -0.74
N PHE A 21 5.34 -1.94 -1.97
CA PHE A 21 5.20 -3.08 -2.86
C PHE A 21 6.49 -3.22 -3.66
N LEU A 22 7.21 -4.32 -3.44
CA LEU A 22 8.49 -4.59 -4.10
C LEU A 22 8.25 -5.46 -5.32
N SER A 23 8.72 -5.01 -6.48
CA SER A 23 8.61 -5.74 -7.74
C SER A 23 9.95 -5.95 -8.41
N TYR A 24 9.99 -6.93 -9.29
CA TYR A 24 11.12 -7.11 -10.20
C TYR A 24 10.67 -7.61 -11.57
N VAL A 25 11.45 -7.27 -12.59
CA VAL A 25 11.34 -7.83 -13.94
C VAL A 25 12.55 -8.71 -14.20
N LYS A 26 12.32 -9.94 -14.68
CA LYS A 26 13.41 -10.83 -15.11
C LYS A 26 13.97 -10.33 -16.43
N GLN A 27 15.28 -10.16 -16.52
CA GLN A 27 15.96 -9.85 -17.77
C GLN A 27 16.42 -11.14 -18.45
N GLY A 28 16.66 -11.09 -19.76
CA GLY A 28 17.01 -12.26 -20.59
C GLY A 28 18.30 -13.00 -20.19
N SER A 29 19.08 -12.46 -19.24
CA SER A 29 20.24 -13.13 -18.66
C SER A 29 19.87 -13.87 -17.36
N PRO A 30 20.33 -15.11 -17.14
CA PRO A 30 20.10 -15.85 -15.91
C PRO A 30 20.52 -15.04 -14.67
N GLY A 31 19.57 -14.81 -13.75
CA GLY A 31 19.81 -14.08 -12.50
C GLY A 31 19.70 -12.56 -12.56
N ALA A 32 19.63 -11.94 -13.76
CA ALA A 32 19.45 -10.50 -13.88
C ALA A 32 18.01 -10.09 -13.57
N LYS A 33 17.82 -9.31 -12.49
CA LYS A 33 16.51 -8.78 -12.06
C LYS A 33 16.57 -7.26 -11.97
N LYS A 34 15.71 -6.57 -12.72
CA LYS A 34 15.51 -5.12 -12.56
C LYS A 34 14.47 -4.91 -11.46
N LYS A 35 14.89 -4.42 -10.30
CA LYS A 35 14.01 -4.15 -9.16
C LYS A 35 13.31 -2.80 -9.29
N SER A 36 12.09 -2.72 -8.80
CA SER A 36 11.28 -1.51 -8.68
C SER A 36 10.43 -1.58 -7.42
N SER A 37 9.89 -0.44 -7.00
CA SER A 37 8.94 -0.38 -5.89
C SER A 37 8.05 0.84 -6.03
N PHE A 38 6.85 0.75 -5.48
CA PHE A 38 6.04 1.91 -5.14
C PHE A 38 5.56 1.81 -3.70
N SER A 39 5.13 2.94 -3.15
CA SER A 39 4.81 3.08 -1.73
C SER A 39 3.52 3.86 -1.58
N LEU A 40 2.76 3.50 -0.55
CA LEU A 40 1.53 4.15 -0.14
C LEU A 40 1.57 4.31 1.38
N VAL A 41 1.15 5.46 1.90
CA VAL A 41 1.11 5.74 3.33
C VAL A 41 -0.31 5.88 3.78
N PHE A 42 -0.68 5.07 4.75
CA PHE A 42 -1.99 5.08 5.37
C PHE A 42 -1.90 5.57 6.81
N GLN A 43 -2.82 6.43 7.22
CA GLN A 43 -3.09 6.67 8.63
C GLN A 43 -4.04 5.57 9.10
N ALA A 44 -3.64 4.86 10.15
CA ALA A 44 -4.50 3.88 10.80
C ALA A 44 -5.44 4.63 11.76
N LEU A 45 -6.73 4.64 11.43
CA LEU A 45 -7.81 5.17 12.25
C LEU A 45 -8.54 4.00 12.90
N GLU A 46 -8.57 3.96 14.23
CA GLU A 46 -9.26 2.92 14.98
C GLU A 46 -10.73 3.31 15.19
N THR A 47 -11.68 2.39 14.96
CA THR A 47 -13.06 2.57 15.44
C THR A 47 -13.52 1.33 16.19
N GLY A 48 -13.95 1.49 17.44
CA GLY A 48 -14.39 0.38 18.29
C GLY A 48 -14.10 0.64 19.77
N PHE A 49 -14.61 -0.20 20.66
CA PHE A 49 -14.70 -0.07 22.13
C PHE A 49 -13.42 0.36 22.89
N LEU A 50 -12.26 0.32 22.25
CA LEU A 50 -10.95 0.72 22.78
C LEU A 50 -10.74 2.22 22.95
N SER A 51 -11.59 3.09 22.38
CA SER A 51 -11.60 4.52 22.77
C SER A 51 -11.86 4.73 24.29
N LYS A 52 -12.32 3.69 25.00
CA LYS A 52 -12.53 3.68 26.46
C LYS A 52 -11.40 3.02 27.27
N ILE A 53 -10.43 2.34 26.66
CA ILE A 53 -9.38 1.61 27.38
C ILE A 53 -8.03 2.23 27.04
N LYS A 54 -7.44 2.92 28.02
CA LYS A 54 -6.23 3.76 27.89
C LYS A 54 -4.93 3.05 27.45
N ASP A 55 -4.94 1.74 27.22
CA ASP A 55 -3.81 0.97 26.70
C ASP A 55 -4.02 0.64 25.22
N ASN A 56 -3.82 1.66 24.37
CA ASN A 56 -4.01 1.62 22.91
C ASN A 56 -2.90 0.86 22.17
N ASN A 57 -2.46 -0.32 22.64
CA ASN A 57 -1.53 -1.16 21.88
C ASN A 57 -2.31 -2.27 21.18
N LEU A 58 -2.55 -2.09 19.88
CA LEU A 58 -3.15 -3.08 19.00
C LEU A 58 -2.08 -3.94 18.35
N ALA A 59 -1.96 -5.20 18.80
CA ALA A 59 -1.14 -6.19 18.14
C ALA A 59 -1.91 -6.79 16.94
N ILE A 60 -1.36 -6.69 15.74
CA ILE A 60 -1.86 -7.36 14.54
C ILE A 60 -0.75 -8.23 13.94
N GLU A 61 -1.07 -9.43 13.48
CA GLU A 61 -0.08 -10.26 12.79
C GLU A 61 0.28 -9.69 11.42
N GLN A 62 1.56 -9.75 11.06
CA GLN A 62 2.03 -9.29 9.74
C GLN A 62 1.33 -10.00 8.58
N THR A 63 0.88 -11.24 8.78
CA THR A 63 0.16 -12.07 7.82
C THR A 63 -1.20 -11.45 7.51
N ILE A 64 -1.97 -11.12 8.55
CA ILE A 64 -3.28 -10.47 8.43
C ILE A 64 -3.14 -9.12 7.69
N LEU A 65 -2.18 -8.30 8.08
CA LEU A 65 -1.93 -7.00 7.43
C LEU A 65 -1.43 -7.18 5.99
N GLY A 66 -0.53 -8.16 5.78
CA GLY A 66 -0.01 -8.60 4.50
C GLY A 66 -1.10 -8.95 3.51
N ASP A 67 -1.91 -9.94 3.86
CA ASP A 67 -3.00 -10.46 3.06
C ASP A 67 -4.03 -9.37 2.74
N PHE A 68 -4.33 -8.49 3.70
CA PHE A 68 -5.21 -7.34 3.47
C PHE A 68 -4.69 -6.44 2.35
N PHE A 69 -3.44 -5.96 2.43
CA PHE A 69 -2.91 -5.06 1.41
C PHE A 69 -2.65 -5.76 0.07
N ILE A 70 -2.29 -7.04 0.08
CA ILE A 70 -2.17 -7.83 -1.15
C ILE A 70 -3.52 -7.92 -1.85
N ASN A 71 -4.55 -8.37 -1.15
CA ASN A 71 -5.86 -8.63 -1.74
C ASN A 71 -6.55 -7.33 -2.15
N GLN A 72 -6.52 -6.29 -1.31
CA GLN A 72 -7.23 -5.03 -1.57
C GLN A 72 -6.52 -4.14 -2.60
N ILE A 73 -5.19 -4.13 -2.62
CA ILE A 73 -4.41 -3.22 -3.46
C ILE A 73 -3.73 -3.97 -4.59
N LEU A 74 -2.84 -4.91 -4.26
CA LEU A 74 -1.97 -5.54 -5.26
C LEU A 74 -2.79 -6.30 -6.29
N GLU A 75 -3.56 -7.30 -5.86
CA GLU A 75 -4.29 -8.21 -6.75
C GLU A 75 -5.42 -7.51 -7.50
N GLN A 76 -6.29 -6.80 -6.76
CA GLN A 76 -7.46 -6.16 -7.35
C GLN A 76 -7.14 -4.96 -8.23
N ARG A 77 -6.04 -4.24 -7.97
CA ARG A 77 -5.79 -2.94 -8.60
C ARG A 77 -4.49 -2.86 -9.37
N ILE A 78 -3.39 -3.40 -8.87
CA ILE A 78 -2.07 -3.16 -9.45
C ILE A 78 -1.70 -4.21 -10.50
N LEU A 79 -1.96 -5.49 -10.23
CA LEU A 79 -1.52 -6.58 -11.12
C LEU A 79 -2.10 -6.45 -12.54
N GLN A 80 -3.36 -6.00 -12.68
CA GLN A 80 -4.00 -5.76 -13.97
C GLN A 80 -3.24 -4.79 -14.91
N TYR A 81 -2.46 -3.87 -14.33
CA TYR A 81 -1.73 -2.83 -15.06
C TYR A 81 -0.26 -3.18 -15.31
N HIS A 82 0.23 -4.21 -14.63
CA HIS A 82 1.61 -4.66 -14.75
C HIS A 82 1.72 -5.76 -15.82
N PRO A 83 2.79 -5.76 -16.61
CA PRO A 83 3.01 -6.80 -17.61
C PRO A 83 3.31 -8.16 -16.95
N PRO A 84 3.04 -9.29 -17.64
CA PRO A 84 3.21 -10.64 -17.07
C PRO A 84 4.62 -11.05 -16.64
N ASP A 85 5.63 -10.29 -17.08
CA ASP A 85 7.03 -10.41 -16.70
C ASP A 85 7.40 -9.61 -15.45
N THR A 86 6.44 -8.88 -14.86
CA THR A 86 6.61 -8.23 -13.56
C THR A 86 6.12 -9.13 -12.44
N TYR A 87 6.99 -9.35 -11.46
CA TYR A 87 6.77 -10.24 -10.33
C TYR A 87 6.76 -9.47 -9.02
N TYR A 88 5.91 -9.90 -8.10
CA TYR A 88 5.82 -9.45 -6.72
C TYR A 88 5.89 -10.66 -5.80
N ASP A 89 6.75 -10.60 -4.79
CA ASP A 89 6.93 -11.67 -3.80
C ASP A 89 7.19 -11.14 -2.38
N ARG A 90 7.20 -9.82 -2.22
CA ARG A 90 7.50 -9.18 -0.94
C ARG A 90 6.82 -7.83 -0.77
N LEU A 91 6.27 -7.60 0.42
CA LEU A 91 5.88 -6.29 0.95
C LEU A 91 6.86 -5.86 2.04
N GLU A 92 7.07 -4.56 2.17
CA GLU A 92 7.71 -3.96 3.34
C GLU A 92 6.74 -2.98 3.99
N PHE A 93 6.47 -3.18 5.28
CA PHE A 93 5.73 -2.25 6.12
C PHE A 93 6.71 -1.41 6.92
N ARG A 94 6.52 -0.09 6.93
CA ARG A 94 7.19 0.81 7.87
C ARG A 94 6.12 1.47 8.73
N ILE A 95 6.16 1.14 10.01
CA ILE A 95 5.24 1.69 11.01
C ILE A 95 5.92 2.90 11.62
N ALA A 96 5.28 4.06 11.52
CA ALA A 96 5.80 5.31 12.03
C ALA A 96 4.82 5.96 13.01
N SER A 97 5.39 6.66 13.98
CA SER A 97 4.66 7.51 14.93
C SER A 97 3.93 8.68 14.26
N GLU A 98 3.07 9.38 15.00
CA GLU A 98 2.47 10.64 14.57
C GLU A 98 3.50 11.69 14.14
N THR A 99 4.69 11.68 14.75
CA THR A 99 5.82 12.56 14.39
C THR A 99 6.63 12.03 13.18
N LYS A 100 6.13 10.99 12.50
CA LYS A 100 6.72 10.35 11.31
C LYS A 100 8.04 9.64 11.56
N GLN A 101 8.46 9.47 12.82
CA GLN A 101 9.60 8.65 13.17
C GLN A 101 9.24 7.17 13.00
N ILE A 102 10.00 6.44 12.17
CA ILE A 102 9.84 4.99 11.97
C ILE A 102 10.18 4.25 13.27
N GLN A 103 9.24 3.46 13.76
CA GLN A 103 9.34 2.67 14.98
C GLN A 103 9.59 1.19 14.68
N GLN A 104 9.01 0.68 13.59
CA GLN A 104 9.12 -0.72 13.20
C GLN A 104 9.20 -0.83 11.67
N THR A 105 10.03 -1.74 11.17
CA THR A 105 10.06 -2.13 9.75
C THR A 105 9.92 -3.64 9.66
N ILE A 106 9.01 -4.10 8.82
CA ILE A 106 8.61 -5.50 8.72
C ILE A 106 8.60 -5.89 7.26
N GLN A 107 9.18 -7.05 6.95
CA GLN A 107 9.12 -7.62 5.61
C GLN A 107 8.20 -8.82 5.64
N TYR A 108 7.26 -8.84 4.70
CA TYR A 108 6.32 -9.94 4.52
C TYR A 108 6.52 -10.52 3.12
N GLU A 109 6.98 -11.78 3.05
CA GLU A 109 7.09 -12.51 1.80
C GLU A 109 5.85 -13.37 1.59
N PHE A 110 5.40 -13.47 0.34
CA PHE A 110 4.17 -14.16 -0.04
C PHE A 110 4.39 -14.93 -1.36
N PRO A 111 3.50 -15.88 -1.73
CA PRO A 111 3.59 -16.59 -2.99
C PRO A 111 3.70 -15.64 -4.18
N ILE A 112 4.56 -15.97 -5.15
CA ILE A 112 4.85 -15.06 -6.28
C ILE A 112 3.57 -14.72 -7.03
N LEU A 113 3.23 -13.43 -7.06
CA LEU A 113 2.18 -12.86 -7.89
C LEU A 113 2.78 -12.21 -9.13
N ARG A 114 2.04 -12.23 -10.24
CA ARG A 114 2.50 -11.71 -11.54
C ARG A 114 1.53 -10.67 -12.05
N GLY A 115 2.06 -9.70 -12.80
CA GLY A 115 1.23 -8.82 -13.61
C GLY A 115 0.30 -9.65 -14.52
N GLN A 116 -0.92 -9.17 -14.71
CA GLN A 116 -1.90 -9.82 -15.58
C GLN A 116 -1.88 -9.17 -16.98
N GLY A 117 -1.46 -7.91 -17.05
CA GLY A 117 -1.27 -7.14 -18.27
C GLY A 117 -2.44 -7.25 -19.23
N VAL A 118 -3.56 -6.58 -18.94
CA VAL A 118 -4.75 -6.58 -19.83
C VAL A 118 -4.31 -6.35 -21.28
N LEU A 119 -4.46 -7.37 -22.12
CA LEU A 119 -4.07 -7.40 -23.53
C LEU A 119 -5.02 -6.53 -24.35
N ASN A 120 -4.80 -5.22 -24.36
CA ASN A 120 -5.31 -4.34 -25.41
C ASN A 120 -4.16 -4.00 -26.37
N GLU A 121 -4.41 -4.04 -27.67
CA GLU A 121 -3.42 -3.81 -28.74
C GLU A 121 -2.92 -2.34 -28.80
N ASN A 122 -3.60 -1.43 -28.09
CA ASN A 122 -3.24 0.00 -28.01
C ASN A 122 -2.30 0.35 -26.83
N LYS A 123 -1.43 -0.59 -26.43
CA LYS A 123 -0.55 -0.44 -25.25
C LYS A 123 0.51 0.66 -25.47
N ILE A 124 0.53 1.64 -24.57
CA ILE A 124 1.67 2.55 -24.43
C ILE A 124 2.62 2.01 -23.36
N LEU A 125 3.84 1.66 -23.76
CA LEU A 125 4.94 1.31 -22.86
C LEU A 125 5.59 2.61 -22.36
N GLY A 126 5.71 2.78 -21.04
CA GLY A 126 6.35 3.97 -20.48
C GLY A 126 6.43 3.96 -18.96
N ASN A 127 7.08 4.97 -18.40
CA ASN A 127 6.95 5.28 -16.98
C ASN A 127 5.67 6.06 -16.76
N TYR A 128 4.79 5.56 -15.91
CA TYR A 128 3.57 6.25 -15.55
C TYR A 128 3.84 7.09 -14.31
N SER A 129 3.45 8.35 -14.38
CA SER A 129 3.38 9.22 -13.21
C SER A 129 1.96 9.72 -13.06
N CYS A 130 1.37 9.46 -11.91
CA CYS A 130 0.17 10.11 -11.44
C CYS A 130 0.60 11.31 -10.60
N ARG A 131 0.16 12.51 -10.97
CA ARG A 131 0.46 13.73 -10.24
C ARG A 131 -0.82 14.25 -9.61
N PHE A 132 -0.80 14.45 -8.31
CA PHE A 132 -1.88 15.13 -7.62
C PHE A 132 -1.54 16.61 -7.60
N ARG A 133 -2.44 17.45 -8.12
CA ARG A 133 -2.33 18.90 -8.09
C ARG A 133 -3.40 19.47 -7.17
N SER A 134 -2.97 20.33 -6.26
CA SER A 134 -3.86 21.19 -5.49
C SER A 134 -4.12 22.46 -6.28
N ASP A 135 -5.38 22.80 -6.56
CA ASP A 135 -5.70 24.08 -7.18
C ASP A 135 -5.48 25.25 -6.19
N SER A 136 -5.39 24.95 -4.90
CA SER A 136 -5.01 25.89 -3.82
C SER A 136 -3.51 26.24 -3.76
N GLN A 137 -2.70 25.81 -4.74
CA GLN A 137 -1.24 26.02 -4.85
C GLN A 137 -0.37 25.37 -3.76
N LYS A 138 -0.92 24.52 -2.87
CA LYS A 138 -0.20 23.96 -1.72
C LYS A 138 0.80 22.85 -2.03
N GLY A 139 0.81 22.26 -3.23
CA GLY A 139 1.83 21.27 -3.58
C GLY A 139 1.53 20.42 -4.80
N LEU A 140 2.53 19.62 -5.18
CA LEU A 140 2.46 18.59 -6.22
C LEU A 140 2.98 17.28 -5.64
N LEU A 141 2.14 16.25 -5.64
CA LEU A 141 2.53 14.90 -5.22
C LEU A 141 2.64 14.01 -6.47
N ASN A 142 3.71 13.23 -6.61
CA ASN A 142 3.93 12.41 -7.81
C ASN A 142 4.07 10.93 -7.44
N LEU A 143 3.10 10.10 -7.80
CA LEU A 143 3.20 8.63 -7.77
C LEU A 143 3.79 8.15 -9.09
N ARG A 144 5.04 7.68 -9.08
CA ARG A 144 5.68 7.12 -10.27
C ARG A 144 5.66 5.59 -10.22
N ILE A 145 4.92 4.97 -11.12
CA ILE A 145 4.90 3.53 -11.36
C ILE A 145 5.75 3.25 -12.61
N LYS A 146 6.90 2.58 -12.42
CA LYS A 146 7.81 2.23 -13.53
C LYS A 146 7.36 0.92 -14.19
N ASN A 147 7.52 0.85 -15.52
CA ASN A 147 7.24 -0.33 -16.36
C ASN A 147 5.76 -0.77 -16.34
N MET A 148 4.84 0.18 -16.45
CA MET A 148 3.40 -0.11 -16.52
C MET A 148 2.94 -0.19 -17.98
N VAL A 149 1.96 -1.06 -18.26
CA VAL A 149 1.54 -1.42 -19.62
C VAL A 149 0.01 -1.41 -19.72
N SER A 150 -0.58 -0.22 -19.90
CA SER A 150 -2.02 -0.05 -20.13
C SER A 150 -2.36 1.36 -20.57
N ASN A 151 -3.55 1.61 -21.15
CA ASN A 151 -4.00 2.96 -21.48
C ASN A 151 -4.07 3.88 -20.22
N PRO A 152 -3.83 5.20 -20.36
CA PRO A 152 -4.23 6.23 -19.40
C PRO A 152 -5.67 6.03 -18.92
N LYS A 153 -5.91 6.11 -17.62
CA LYS A 153 -7.26 6.04 -17.04
C LYS A 153 -7.33 7.04 -15.89
N ARG A 154 -8.26 8.00 -16.04
CA ARG A 154 -8.51 9.15 -15.15
C ARG A 154 -8.60 8.82 -13.65
N ASP A 155 -8.83 7.57 -13.31
CA ASP A 155 -8.90 7.08 -11.94
C ASP A 155 -8.31 5.67 -11.87
N TYR A 156 -7.00 5.56 -11.65
CA TYR A 156 -6.31 4.27 -11.72
C TYR A 156 -6.82 3.28 -10.66
N PHE A 157 -7.21 3.77 -9.49
CA PHE A 157 -7.76 3.03 -8.34
C PHE A 157 -7.76 3.88 -7.05
N ILE A 158 -7.24 5.11 -7.07
CA ILE A 158 -6.92 5.86 -5.84
C ILE A 158 -8.19 6.15 -5.06
N ASN A 159 -9.30 6.44 -5.74
CA ASN A 159 -10.60 6.60 -5.09
C ASN A 159 -11.06 5.35 -4.31
N PHE A 160 -10.66 4.16 -4.77
CA PHE A 160 -10.91 2.88 -4.10
C PHE A 160 -9.91 2.57 -2.98
N LEU A 161 -8.68 3.11 -3.03
CA LEU A 161 -7.70 2.92 -1.95
C LEU A 161 -8.05 3.71 -0.69
N LEU A 162 -8.88 4.74 -0.84
CA LEU A 162 -9.09 5.78 0.15
C LEU A 162 -10.03 5.40 1.31
N LEU A 163 -10.77 4.30 1.19
CA LEU A 163 -11.68 3.82 2.23
C LEU A 163 -11.66 2.29 2.31
N ASN A 164 -10.64 1.71 2.93
CA ASN A 164 -10.62 0.28 3.23
C ASN A 164 -10.50 0.05 4.74
N SER A 165 -11.40 -0.80 5.25
CA SER A 165 -11.36 -1.25 6.64
C SER A 165 -10.83 -2.67 6.72
N LEU A 166 -9.85 -2.91 7.58
CA LEU A 166 -9.40 -4.22 7.99
C LEU A 166 -10.17 -4.65 9.23
N LYS A 167 -10.87 -5.77 9.13
CA LYS A 167 -11.55 -6.43 10.24
C LYS A 167 -10.78 -7.68 10.63
N PHE A 168 -10.54 -7.90 11.92
CA PHE A 168 -9.89 -9.10 12.42
C PHE A 168 -10.28 -9.38 13.88
N SER A 169 -10.25 -10.65 14.27
CA SER A 169 -10.43 -11.08 15.65
C SER A 169 -9.07 -11.20 16.34
N THR A 170 -9.03 -10.92 17.64
CA THR A 170 -7.90 -11.30 18.50
C THR A 170 -8.37 -12.33 19.50
N GLU A 171 -7.73 -13.50 19.53
CA GLU A 171 -7.95 -14.48 20.60
C GLU A 171 -7.49 -13.86 21.92
N ASN A 172 -8.45 -13.33 22.70
CA ASN A 172 -8.20 -12.99 24.09
C ASN A 172 -8.52 -14.23 24.92
N ALA A 173 -7.51 -14.78 25.60
CA ALA A 173 -7.64 -15.95 26.45
C ALA A 173 -8.83 -15.81 27.43
N GLY A 174 -9.96 -16.44 27.08
CA GLY A 174 -11.11 -16.63 27.98
C GLY A 174 -12.32 -15.71 27.83
N PHE A 175 -12.35 -14.77 26.87
CA PHE A 175 -13.53 -13.96 26.56
C PHE A 175 -13.88 -14.07 25.06
N ALA A 176 -15.15 -13.88 24.72
CA ALA A 176 -15.63 -13.96 23.32
C ALA A 176 -14.76 -13.11 22.38
N ASP A 177 -14.58 -13.57 21.15
CA ASP A 177 -13.77 -12.89 20.13
C ASP A 177 -14.25 -11.44 19.94
N ASP A 178 -13.51 -10.48 20.49
CA ASP A 178 -13.74 -9.06 20.23
C ASP A 178 -13.27 -8.76 18.79
N GLU A 179 -14.23 -8.50 17.90
CA GLU A 179 -13.94 -8.05 16.54
C GLU A 179 -13.33 -6.64 16.58
N LYS A 180 -12.13 -6.49 16.00
CA LYS A 180 -11.43 -5.22 15.89
C LYS A 180 -11.46 -4.72 14.45
N ILE A 181 -11.67 -3.42 14.29
CA ILE A 181 -11.75 -2.77 12.97
C ILE A 181 -10.75 -1.62 12.91
N ILE A 182 -9.82 -1.69 11.96
CA ILE A 182 -8.89 -0.60 11.61
C ILE A 182 -9.31 -0.03 10.26
N TYR A 183 -9.47 1.28 10.18
CA TYR A 183 -9.65 2.00 8.92
C TYR A 183 -8.29 2.52 8.45
N PHE A 184 -7.96 2.27 7.21
CA PHE A 184 -6.76 2.81 6.59
C PHE A 184 -7.15 3.96 5.68
N GLN A 185 -6.86 5.17 6.12
CA GLN A 185 -7.02 6.37 5.30
C GLN A 185 -5.72 6.62 4.55
N LEU A 186 -5.77 6.68 3.21
CA LEU A 186 -4.58 7.02 2.42
C LEU A 186 -4.26 8.51 2.60
N VAL A 187 -3.08 8.80 3.11
CA VAL A 187 -2.62 10.14 3.52
C VAL A 187 -1.33 10.57 2.81
N GLY A 188 -0.74 9.71 1.99
CA GLY A 188 0.42 10.07 1.20
C GLY A 188 1.01 8.90 0.42
N LEU A 189 2.08 9.17 -0.30
CA LEU A 189 2.82 8.14 -1.06
C LEU A 189 4.14 7.75 -0.39
N THR A 190 4.63 8.60 0.51
CA THR A 190 5.85 8.41 1.28
C THR A 190 5.70 9.10 2.63
N LEU A 191 6.36 8.60 3.68
CA LEU A 191 6.25 9.19 5.02
C LEU A 191 6.73 10.66 5.09
N ASN A 192 7.59 11.06 4.15
CA ASN A 192 8.10 12.44 4.10
C ASN A 192 7.00 13.46 3.76
N ASN A 193 6.03 13.06 2.93
CA ASN A 193 4.98 13.94 2.40
C ASN A 193 3.61 13.29 2.67
N THR A 194 3.09 13.52 3.87
CA THR A 194 1.74 13.10 4.28
C THR A 194 0.85 14.32 4.50
N PHE A 195 -0.44 14.11 4.34
CA PHE A 195 -1.53 15.08 4.34
C PHE A 195 -2.61 14.62 5.31
N GLU A 196 -3.44 15.51 5.86
CA GLU A 196 -4.54 15.10 6.75
C GLU A 196 -5.56 14.26 5.99
N ASN A 197 -5.85 14.65 4.75
CA ASN A 197 -6.64 13.88 3.81
C ASN A 197 -6.21 14.26 2.40
N MET A 198 -5.78 13.28 1.59
CA MET A 198 -5.36 13.59 0.23
C MET A 198 -6.47 14.22 -0.62
N TYR A 199 -7.74 13.96 -0.33
CA TYR A 199 -8.86 14.56 -1.07
C TYR A 199 -9.09 16.03 -0.76
N ASP A 200 -8.83 16.45 0.48
CA ASP A 200 -9.05 17.83 0.88
C ASP A 200 -7.92 18.72 0.38
N ASP A 201 -6.74 18.14 0.13
CA ASP A 201 -5.56 18.84 -0.34
C ASP A 201 -5.36 18.79 -1.86
N PHE A 202 -5.93 17.82 -2.58
CA PHE A 202 -5.69 17.64 -4.03
C PHE A 202 -6.98 17.45 -4.83
N ASP A 203 -7.23 18.38 -5.76
CA ASP A 203 -8.45 18.45 -6.56
C ASP A 203 -8.33 17.73 -7.93
N GLU A 204 -7.10 17.54 -8.43
CA GLU A 204 -6.89 16.96 -9.76
C GLU A 204 -5.80 15.87 -9.79
N ILE A 205 -6.12 14.76 -10.45
CA ILE A 205 -5.17 13.72 -10.84
C ILE A 205 -4.73 13.95 -12.29
N ILE A 206 -3.46 14.31 -12.48
CA ILE A 206 -2.83 14.56 -13.78
C ILE A 206 -1.91 13.39 -14.13
N GLU A 207 -2.22 12.70 -15.21
CA GLU A 207 -1.39 11.61 -15.72
C GLU A 207 -0.33 12.11 -16.68
N LYS A 208 0.88 11.57 -16.56
CA LYS A 208 1.92 11.73 -17.58
C LYS A 208 2.61 10.40 -17.83
N ILE A 209 2.58 9.97 -19.09
CA ILE A 209 3.45 8.91 -19.60
C ILE A 209 4.77 9.55 -19.99
N SER A 210 5.87 9.08 -19.39
CA SER A 210 7.22 9.39 -19.84
C SER A 210 7.76 8.18 -20.58
N ILE A 211 7.77 8.28 -21.92
CA ILE A 211 8.31 7.29 -22.86
C ILE A 211 9.84 7.36 -22.80
#